data_AF-A0A2H5F5R1-F1
#
_entry.id   AF-A0A2H5F5R1-F1
#
_cell.length_a   1.000
_cell.length_b   1.000
_cell.length_c   1.000
_cell.angle_alpha   90.00
_cell.angle_beta   90.00
_cell.angle_gamma   90.00
#
_symmetry.space_group_name_H-M   'P 1'
#
loop_
_entity.id
_entity.type
_entity.pdbx_description
1 polymer ?
#
loop_
_entity_poly.entity_id
_entity_poly.type
_entity_poly.pdbx_seq_one_letter_code
_entity_poly.pdbx_strand_id
1 'polypeptide(L)'
;MASAARPSEPSLLEVIELWLVSNFDLVPAENAPELRAMTAADLVALRHGPNSSVSPGDVVAAYDHRSRTIYLTDGWRGQDAAELSVMVHEMVHHLQASAGMRFSCPAERERLAYEAQDAWLQLFGQNLTSALNIDPAALLVSTVCTH
;
A
#
# COMPACT_ATOMS: atom_id res chain seq x y z
N MET A 1 27.89 25.76 25.74
CA MET A 1 27.04 25.79 24.54
C MET A 1 26.60 24.35 24.27
N ALA A 2 25.32 24.04 24.43
CA ALA A 2 24.80 22.71 24.11
C ALA A 2 24.67 22.61 22.58
N SER A 3 25.27 21.57 21.99
CA SER A 3 25.06 21.25 20.57
C SER A 3 23.59 20.90 20.38
N ALA A 4 22.86 21.67 19.57
CA ALA A 4 21.53 21.26 19.13
C ALA A 4 21.67 19.92 18.39
N ALA A 5 20.97 18.89 18.84
CA ALA A 5 20.89 17.64 18.11
C ALA A 5 20.27 17.92 16.74
N ARG A 6 20.88 17.41 15.67
CA ARG A 6 20.27 17.46 14.35
C ARG A 6 18.95 16.67 14.40
N PRO A 7 17.85 17.17 13.83
CA PRO A 7 16.67 16.36 13.65
C PRO A 7 17.03 15.11 12.84
N SER A 8 16.51 13.95 13.26
CA SER A 8 16.63 12.69 12.52
C SER A 8 15.94 12.82 11.16
N GLU A 9 16.50 12.20 10.13
CA GLU A 9 15.85 12.13 8.82
C GLU A 9 14.54 11.34 8.94
N PRO A 10 13.44 11.81 8.31
CA PRO A 10 12.19 11.07 8.33
C PRO A 10 12.36 9.74 7.59
N SER A 11 11.81 8.69 8.18
CA SER A 11 11.69 7.39 7.53
C SER A 11 10.80 7.49 6.28
N LEU A 12 10.95 6.54 5.37
CA LEU A 12 10.11 6.44 4.19
C LEU A 12 8.61 6.39 4.54
N LEU A 13 8.25 5.68 5.60
CA LEU A 13 6.85 5.55 6.02
C LEU A 13 6.28 6.88 6.51
N GLU A 14 7.06 7.69 7.24
CA GLU A 14 6.64 9.03 7.68
C GLU A 14 6.44 9.98 6.48
N VAL A 15 7.32 9.90 5.48
CA VAL A 15 7.17 10.70 4.25
C VAL A 15 5.92 10.29 3.47
N ILE A 16 5.68 8.99 3.32
CA ILE A 16 4.49 8.47 2.63
C ILE A 16 3.21 8.84 3.40
N GLU A 17 3.18 8.66 4.72
CA GLU A 17 2.03 9.03 5.55
C GLU A 17 1.73 10.53 5.44
N LEU A 18 2.76 11.38 5.56
CA LEU A 18 2.58 12.83 5.43
C LEU A 18 2.01 13.20 4.06
N TRP A 19 2.51 12.59 2.99
CA TRP A 19 1.99 12.80 1.64
C TRP A 19 0.53 12.34 1.52
N LEU A 20 0.20 11.16 2.04
CA LEU A 20 -1.16 10.62 2.00
C LEU A 20 -2.16 11.50 2.76
N VAL A 21 -1.85 11.87 4.00
CA VAL A 21 -2.68 12.73 4.86
C VAL A 21 -2.88 14.11 4.23
N SER A 22 -1.86 14.62 3.53
CA SER A 22 -1.94 15.94 2.87
C SER A 22 -2.79 15.94 1.59
N ASN A 23 -3.04 14.79 0.97
CA ASN A 23 -3.64 14.71 -0.37
C ASN A 23 -4.94 13.87 -0.45
N PHE A 24 -5.26 13.02 0.53
CA PHE A 24 -6.31 12.00 0.40
C PHE A 24 -7.34 11.95 1.56
N ASP A 25 -7.53 13.03 2.32
CA ASP A 25 -8.47 13.10 3.45
C ASP A 25 -8.29 11.95 4.48
N LEU A 26 -7.07 11.40 4.56
CA LEU A 26 -6.70 10.37 5.52
C LEU A 26 -6.23 11.01 6.84
N VAL A 27 -6.44 10.30 7.93
CA VAL A 27 -5.98 10.71 9.26
C VAL A 27 -4.67 9.97 9.58
N PRO A 28 -3.64 10.64 10.14
CA PRO A 28 -2.42 9.98 10.57
C PRO A 28 -2.70 8.83 11.56
N ALA A 29 -1.93 7.76 11.48
CA ALA A 29 -1.98 6.68 12.45
C ALA A 29 -1.20 7.06 13.72
N GLU A 30 -1.65 6.57 14.88
CA GLU A 30 -0.90 6.75 16.13
C GLU A 30 0.44 6.00 16.14
N ASN A 31 0.52 4.90 15.39
CA ASN A 31 1.69 4.04 15.32
C ASN A 31 1.93 3.64 13.87
N ALA A 32 3.19 3.67 13.43
CA ALA A 32 3.58 3.14 12.12
C ALA A 32 3.30 1.63 12.02
N PRO A 33 3.05 1.11 10.81
CA PRO A 33 2.92 -0.33 10.61
C PRO A 33 4.26 -1.04 10.80
N GLU A 34 4.20 -2.32 11.19
CA GLU A 34 5.37 -3.19 11.07
C GLU A 34 5.63 -3.53 9.60
N LEU A 35 6.90 -3.64 9.21
CA LEU A 35 7.30 -4.17 7.90
C LEU A 35 7.91 -5.55 8.07
N ARG A 36 7.42 -6.54 7.31
CA ARG A 36 7.96 -7.91 7.33
C ARG A 36 8.12 -8.46 5.91
N ALA A 37 9.23 -9.15 5.68
CA ALA A 37 9.43 -9.89 4.45
C ALA A 37 8.68 -11.23 4.51
N MET A 38 8.17 -11.69 3.37
CA MET A 38 7.45 -12.94 3.24
C MET A 38 7.63 -13.52 1.83
N THR A 39 7.46 -14.84 1.70
CA THR A 39 7.54 -15.47 0.37
C THR A 39 6.34 -15.05 -0.49
N ALA A 40 6.52 -15.01 -1.81
CA ALA A 40 5.44 -14.70 -2.74
C ALA A 40 4.25 -15.67 -2.63
N ALA A 41 4.52 -16.96 -2.35
CA ALA A 41 3.46 -17.96 -2.17
C ALA A 41 2.63 -17.70 -0.90
N ASP A 42 3.29 -17.35 0.21
CA ASP A 42 2.60 -17.01 1.46
C ASP A 42 1.82 -15.69 1.32
N LEU A 43 2.30 -14.74 0.52
CA LEU A 43 1.58 -13.49 0.23
C LEU A 43 0.30 -13.73 -0.55
N VAL A 44 0.34 -14.59 -1.56
CA VAL A 44 -0.88 -15.00 -2.28
C VAL A 44 -1.85 -15.69 -1.32
N ALA A 45 -1.35 -16.58 -0.46
CA ALA A 45 -2.19 -17.27 0.52
C ALA A 45 -2.81 -16.29 1.53
N LEU A 46 -2.08 -15.26 1.96
CA LEU A 46 -2.57 -14.20 2.84
C LEU A 46 -3.68 -13.36 2.16
N ARG A 47 -3.47 -12.94 0.90
CA ARG A 47 -4.38 -12.03 0.19
C ARG A 47 -5.61 -12.73 -0.39
N HIS A 48 -5.46 -13.94 -0.92
CA HIS A 48 -6.49 -14.64 -1.69
C HIS A 48 -6.89 -16.01 -1.09
N GLY A 49 -6.25 -16.43 -0.01
CA GLY A 49 -6.45 -17.74 0.59
C GLY A 49 -5.57 -18.83 -0.04
N PRO A 50 -5.40 -19.97 0.65
CA PRO A 50 -4.42 -21.00 0.31
C PRO A 50 -4.71 -21.76 -1.00
N ASN A 51 -5.94 -21.67 -1.52
CA ASN A 51 -6.38 -22.36 -2.74
C ASN A 51 -6.47 -21.41 -3.95
N SER A 52 -5.89 -20.21 -3.86
CA SER A 52 -5.90 -19.24 -4.95
C SER A 52 -5.09 -19.73 -6.15
N SER A 53 -5.57 -19.44 -7.36
CA SER A 53 -4.84 -19.67 -8.62
C SER A 53 -4.07 -18.44 -9.11
N VAL A 54 -4.00 -17.37 -8.30
CA VAL A 54 -3.21 -16.17 -8.60
C VAL A 54 -1.73 -16.53 -8.65
N SER A 55 -1.00 -16.02 -9.66
CA SER A 55 0.44 -16.28 -9.76
C SER A 55 1.17 -15.59 -8.61
N PRO A 56 2.13 -16.25 -7.95
CA PRO A 56 2.94 -15.61 -6.89
C PRO A 56 3.60 -14.30 -7.29
N GLY A 57 3.94 -14.12 -8.57
CA GLY A 57 4.54 -12.88 -9.08
C GLY A 57 3.59 -11.68 -9.14
N ASP A 58 2.28 -11.90 -9.02
CA ASP A 58 1.26 -10.85 -9.18
C ASP A 58 0.96 -10.11 -7.86
N VAL A 59 1.43 -10.64 -6.72
CA VAL A 59 1.24 -10.05 -5.38
C VAL A 59 2.59 -9.76 -4.75
N VAL A 60 2.99 -8.48 -4.79
CA VAL A 60 4.30 -8.05 -4.26
C VAL A 60 4.24 -7.50 -2.82
N ALA A 61 3.02 -7.18 -2.34
CA ALA A 61 2.76 -6.76 -0.98
C ALA A 61 1.31 -7.06 -0.54
N ALA A 62 1.09 -7.07 0.77
CA ALA A 62 -0.24 -7.09 1.38
C ALA A 62 -0.22 -6.57 2.82
N TYR A 63 -1.23 -5.77 3.18
CA TYR A 63 -1.49 -5.34 4.54
C TYR A 63 -2.39 -6.33 5.31
N ASP A 64 -1.94 -6.75 6.50
CA ASP A 64 -2.76 -7.47 7.46
C ASP A 64 -3.27 -6.53 8.57
N HIS A 65 -4.56 -6.24 8.52
CA HIS A 65 -5.24 -5.40 9.52
C HIS A 65 -5.18 -5.94 10.96
N ARG A 66 -5.05 -7.27 11.16
CA ARG A 66 -5.04 -7.86 12.51
C ARG A 66 -3.74 -7.57 13.23
N SER A 67 -2.63 -7.75 12.54
CA SER A 67 -1.29 -7.50 13.08
C SER A 67 -0.77 -6.08 12.80
N ARG A 68 -1.48 -5.29 11.99
CA ARG A 68 -1.03 -3.97 11.49
C ARG A 68 0.35 -4.06 10.82
N THR A 69 0.54 -5.12 10.04
CA THR A 69 1.80 -5.42 9.35
C THR A 69 1.61 -5.26 7.86
N ILE A 70 2.55 -4.58 7.21
CA ILE A 70 2.72 -4.62 5.76
C ILE A 70 3.73 -5.74 5.47
N TYR A 71 3.27 -6.75 4.75
CA TYR A 71 4.12 -7.81 4.23
C TYR A 71 4.58 -7.47 2.82
N LEU A 72 5.85 -7.67 2.55
CA LEU A 72 6.50 -7.43 1.26
C LEU A 72 7.15 -8.72 0.79
N THR A 73 7.19 -8.96 -0.52
CA THR A 73 7.99 -10.08 -1.05
C THR A 73 9.47 -9.89 -0.70
N ASP A 74 10.20 -10.99 -0.51
CA ASP A 74 11.65 -10.97 -0.24
C ASP A 74 12.47 -10.19 -1.30
N GLY A 75 11.92 -10.03 -2.51
CA GLY A 75 12.54 -9.29 -3.61
C GLY A 75 12.31 -7.78 -3.59
N TRP A 76 11.40 -7.27 -2.76
CA TRP A 76 11.05 -5.85 -2.72
C TRP A 76 12.20 -5.01 -2.16
N ARG A 77 12.55 -3.91 -2.84
CA ARG A 77 13.68 -3.05 -2.45
C ARG A 77 13.33 -1.58 -2.25
N GLY A 78 12.14 -1.15 -2.68
CA GLY A 78 11.73 0.25 -2.61
C GLY A 78 12.63 1.18 -3.42
N GLN A 79 13.18 0.69 -4.53
CA GLN A 79 14.21 1.40 -5.31
C GLN A 79 13.65 2.25 -6.45
N ASP A 80 12.42 2.00 -6.88
CA ASP A 80 11.78 2.74 -7.96
C ASP A 80 10.36 3.20 -7.61
N ALA A 81 9.80 4.04 -8.49
CA ALA A 81 8.47 4.60 -8.31
C ALA A 81 7.37 3.52 -8.23
N ALA A 82 7.54 2.40 -8.95
CA ALA A 82 6.59 1.30 -8.97
C ALA A 82 6.57 0.58 -7.61
N GLU A 83 7.73 0.18 -7.09
CA GLU A 83 7.85 -0.46 -5.78
C GLU A 83 7.37 0.46 -4.64
N LEU A 84 7.71 1.75 -4.69
CA LEU A 84 7.25 2.74 -3.71
C LEU A 84 5.74 2.97 -3.81
N SER A 85 5.15 2.96 -5.01
CA SER A 85 3.71 3.10 -5.18
C SER A 85 2.93 1.95 -4.50
N VAL A 86 3.49 0.74 -4.47
CA VAL A 86 2.89 -0.37 -3.72
C VAL A 86 2.93 -0.11 -2.22
N MET A 87 4.03 0.45 -1.69
CA MET A 87 4.07 0.86 -0.29
C MET A 87 3.02 1.93 0.02
N VAL A 88 2.81 2.90 -0.88
CA VAL A 88 1.75 3.90 -0.77
C VAL A 88 0.37 3.23 -0.68
N HIS A 89 0.09 2.23 -1.54
CA HIS A 89 -1.15 1.46 -1.51
C HIS A 89 -1.38 0.79 -0.15
N GLU A 90 -0.38 0.07 0.37
CA GLU A 90 -0.52 -0.63 1.65
C GLU A 90 -0.60 0.34 2.85
N MET A 91 0.07 1.50 2.76
CA MET A 91 -0.06 2.57 3.76
C MET A 91 -1.47 3.16 3.79
N VAL A 92 -2.17 3.28 2.64
CA VAL A 92 -3.59 3.67 2.65
C VAL A 92 -4.41 2.68 3.48
N HIS A 93 -4.22 1.37 3.28
CA HIS A 93 -4.93 0.36 4.08
C HIS A 93 -4.60 0.45 5.57
N HIS A 94 -3.34 0.76 5.91
CA HIS A 94 -2.96 1.01 7.29
C HIS A 94 -3.70 2.21 7.88
N LEU A 95 -3.73 3.35 7.20
CA LEU A 95 -4.43 4.55 7.68
C LEU A 95 -5.95 4.35 7.77
N GLN A 96 -6.55 3.69 6.78
CA GLN A 96 -7.96 3.31 6.81
C GLN A 96 -8.30 2.46 8.03
N ALA A 97 -7.48 1.44 8.31
CA ALA A 97 -7.67 0.56 9.46
C ALA A 97 -7.44 1.28 10.80
N SER A 98 -6.41 2.12 10.89
CA SER A 98 -6.08 2.91 12.09
C SER A 98 -7.17 3.93 12.42
N ALA A 99 -7.81 4.52 11.41
CA ALA A 99 -8.96 5.40 11.56
C ALA A 99 -10.29 4.66 11.82
N GLY A 100 -10.30 3.32 11.82
CA GLY A 100 -11.51 2.52 12.01
C GLY A 100 -12.55 2.69 10.89
N MET A 101 -12.10 3.04 9.68
CA MET A 101 -12.97 3.20 8.52
C MET A 101 -13.70 1.89 8.22
N ARG A 102 -14.96 2.01 7.80
CA ARG A 102 -15.80 0.88 7.43
C ARG A 102 -16.23 1.02 5.99
N PHE A 103 -16.24 -0.11 5.30
CA PHE A 103 -16.58 -0.22 3.89
C PHE A 103 -17.71 -1.24 3.74
N SER A 104 -18.56 -1.02 2.75
CA SER A 104 -19.68 -1.89 2.40
C SER A 104 -19.21 -3.21 1.83
N CYS A 105 -18.04 -3.22 1.19
CA CYS A 105 -17.40 -4.41 0.65
C CYS A 105 -15.86 -4.24 0.62
N PRO A 106 -15.09 -5.34 0.40
CA PRO A 106 -13.64 -5.25 0.24
C PRO A 106 -13.21 -4.35 -0.93
N ALA A 107 -13.91 -4.38 -2.07
CA ALA A 107 -13.54 -3.61 -3.26
C ALA A 107 -13.66 -2.09 -3.06
N GLU A 108 -14.62 -1.62 -2.26
CA GLU A 108 -14.75 -0.20 -1.93
C GLU A 108 -13.52 0.34 -1.18
N ARG A 109 -12.92 -0.50 -0.32
CA ARG A 109 -11.68 -0.16 0.41
C ARG A 109 -10.51 0.09 -0.55
N GLU A 110 -10.42 -0.69 -1.62
CA GLU A 110 -9.31 -0.65 -2.59
C GLU A 110 -9.29 0.64 -3.42
N ARG A 111 -10.44 1.31 -3.59
CA ARG A 111 -10.57 2.47 -4.47
C ARG A 111 -9.56 3.57 -4.12
N LEU A 112 -9.54 4.02 -2.86
CA LEU A 112 -8.64 5.07 -2.42
C LEU A 112 -7.17 4.64 -2.50
N ALA A 113 -6.89 3.36 -2.25
CA ALA A 113 -5.54 2.82 -2.31
C ALA A 113 -4.98 2.87 -3.74
N TYR A 114 -5.77 2.47 -4.75
CA TYR A 114 -5.37 2.61 -6.15
C TYR A 114 -5.35 4.06 -6.63
N GLU A 115 -6.28 4.91 -6.19
CA GLU A 115 -6.26 6.35 -6.50
C GLU A 115 -4.96 7.02 -6.00
N ALA A 116 -4.55 6.73 -4.76
CA ALA A 116 -3.31 7.24 -4.20
C ALA A 116 -2.07 6.64 -4.87
N GLN A 117 -2.11 5.35 -5.20
CA GLN A 117 -1.03 4.67 -5.90
C GLN A 117 -0.78 5.26 -7.30
N ASP A 118 -1.84 5.50 -8.08
CA ASP A 118 -1.72 6.12 -9.39
C ASP A 118 -1.23 7.57 -9.29
N ALA A 119 -1.76 8.35 -8.34
CA ALA A 119 -1.31 9.72 -8.10
C ALA A 119 0.17 9.78 -7.72
N TRP A 120 0.68 8.81 -6.95
CA TRP A 120 2.10 8.72 -6.65
C TRP A 120 2.93 8.47 -7.92
N LEU A 121 2.52 7.51 -8.76
CA LEU A 121 3.19 7.20 -10.03
C LEU A 121 3.23 8.41 -10.98
N GLN A 122 2.17 9.22 -10.98
CA GLN A 122 2.09 10.43 -11.80
C GLN A 122 3.15 11.48 -11.41
N LEU A 123 3.64 11.50 -10.17
CA LEU A 123 4.78 12.35 -9.77
C LEU A 123 6.06 12.04 -10.56
N PHE A 124 6.15 10.84 -11.13
CA PHE A 124 7.29 10.33 -11.90
C PHE A 124 6.96 10.17 -13.39
N GLY A 125 5.83 10.70 -13.85
CA GLY A 125 5.38 10.58 -15.25
C GLY A 125 4.96 9.16 -15.64
N GLN A 126 4.60 8.32 -14.65
CA GLN A 126 4.09 6.97 -14.84
C GLN A 126 2.61 6.87 -14.42
N ASN A 127 2.00 5.71 -14.66
CA ASN A 127 0.67 5.35 -14.15
C ASN A 127 0.61 3.85 -13.87
N LEU A 128 -0.51 3.39 -13.29
CA LEU A 128 -0.75 1.98 -12.97
C LEU A 128 -0.51 1.03 -14.15
N THR A 129 -0.91 1.41 -15.36
CA THR A 129 -0.74 0.59 -16.56
C THR A 129 0.72 0.52 -16.99
N SER A 130 1.43 1.65 -17.08
CA SER A 130 2.83 1.67 -17.54
C SER A 130 3.81 1.08 -16.54
N ALA A 131 3.52 1.21 -15.23
CA ALA A 131 4.43 0.80 -14.16
C ALA A 131 4.16 -0.62 -13.67
N LEU A 132 2.90 -1.05 -13.63
CA LEU A 132 2.48 -2.29 -12.96
C LEU A 132 1.65 -3.23 -13.87
N ASN A 133 1.43 -2.87 -15.13
CA ASN A 133 0.54 -3.58 -16.06
C ASN A 133 -0.90 -3.75 -15.53
N ILE A 134 -1.36 -2.83 -14.68
CA ILE A 134 -2.75 -2.81 -14.21
C ILE A 134 -3.56 -1.97 -15.21
N ASP A 135 -4.36 -2.64 -16.04
CA ASP A 135 -5.23 -1.98 -16.99
C ASP A 135 -6.54 -1.46 -16.32
N PRO A 136 -7.26 -0.51 -16.96
CA PRO A 136 -8.49 0.04 -16.39
C PRO A 136 -9.61 -0.97 -16.12
N ALA A 137 -9.66 -2.08 -16.87
CA ALA A 137 -10.68 -3.11 -16.66
C ALA A 137 -10.34 -3.96 -15.42
N ALA A 138 -9.07 -4.32 -15.24
CA ALA A 138 -8.59 -4.97 -14.03
C ALA A 138 -8.84 -4.09 -12.79
N LEU A 139 -8.50 -2.80 -12.88
CA LEU A 139 -8.76 -1.82 -11.82
C LEU A 139 -10.25 -1.73 -11.46
N LEU A 140 -11.14 -1.69 -12.45
CA LEU A 140 -12.57 -1.65 -12.22
C LEU A 140 -13.06 -2.90 -11.47
N VAL A 141 -12.61 -4.08 -11.88
CA VAL A 141 -12.95 -5.34 -11.21
C VAL A 141 -12.47 -5.35 -9.76
N SER A 142 -11.30 -4.77 -9.47
CA SER A 142 -10.75 -4.70 -8.12
C SER A 142 -11.45 -3.68 -7.19
N THR A 143 -12.21 -2.72 -7.74
CA THR A 143 -12.75 -1.57 -6.98
C THR A 143 -14.28 -1.47 -6.94
N VAL A 144 -15.00 -2.35 -7.65
CA VAL A 144 -16.46 -2.37 -7.66
C VAL A 144 -17.03 -3.42 -6.71
N CYS A 145 -17.95 -3.03 -5.84
CA CYS A 145 -18.72 -3.97 -5.04
C CYS A 145 -19.66 -4.80 -5.94
N THR A 146 -19.51 -6.11 -5.93
CA THR A 146 -20.49 -7.04 -6.50
C THR A 146 -21.46 -7.48 -5.39
N HIS A 147 -22.76 -7.36 -5.67
CA HIS A 147 -23.86 -7.63 -4.74
C HIS A 147 -23.90 -9.06 -4.19
#